data_AF-A0A9J6E5E3-F1
#
_entry.id   AF-A0A9J6E5E3-F1
#
_cell.length_a   1.000
_cell.length_b   1.000
_cell.length_c   1.000
_cell.angle_alpha   90.00
_cell.angle_beta   90.00
_cell.angle_gamma   90.00
#
_symmetry.space_group_name_H-M   'P 1'
#
loop_
_entity.id
_entity.type
_entity.pdbx_description
1 polymer ?
#
loop_
_entity_poly.entity_id
_entity_poly.type
_entity_poly.pdbx_seq_one_letter_code
_entity_poly.pdbx_strand_id
1 'polypeptide(L)'
;MYYVTITDGRKLYPPYAVIFMENAGQPFSKMPLGVFDSPLQVRSIVQQVALALAVAETELLFEHRALTLGHVLLKPARRRVAYYRLMNNALSIELHGWEASVVDFTSSRMTSGDGWVPVYVDMHDLPDDKKSTLGKRLDLLQQMIRPKASRFSPYTNVIFLHDLVHELREAHKQIFDNNMSFCPDAELKAWEDVTLWAEEIASCRSARDFVIARVLTSAAFVD
;
A
#
# COMPACT_ATOMS: atom_id res chain seq x y z
N MET A 1 9.75 -16.15 -13.02
CA MET A 1 10.93 -16.29 -12.16
C MET A 1 11.93 -17.16 -12.90
N TYR A 2 13.16 -16.70 -13.06
CA TYR A 2 14.23 -17.48 -13.70
C TYR A 2 15.27 -17.83 -12.64
N TYR A 3 15.71 -19.09 -12.61
CA TYR A 3 16.88 -19.49 -11.82
C TYR A 3 18.12 -19.35 -12.70
N VAL A 4 19.05 -18.50 -12.27
CA VAL A 4 20.30 -18.25 -13.00
C VAL A 4 21.46 -18.74 -12.15
N THR A 5 22.28 -19.59 -12.74
CA THR A 5 23.58 -19.99 -12.16
C THR A 5 24.66 -19.20 -12.87
N ILE A 6 25.41 -18.40 -12.11
CA ILE A 6 26.55 -17.64 -12.63
C ILE A 6 27.80 -18.54 -12.50
N THR A 7 28.60 -18.61 -13.55
CA THR A 7 29.88 -19.35 -13.57
C THR A 7 30.97 -18.45 -14.13
N ASP A 8 32.15 -18.36 -13.48
CA ASP A 8 33.33 -17.66 -14.05
C ASP A 8 34.37 -18.61 -14.68
N GLY A 9 34.01 -19.89 -14.83
CA GLY A 9 34.92 -20.95 -15.31
C GLY A 9 35.72 -21.64 -14.21
N ARG A 10 35.80 -21.10 -12.98
CA ARG A 10 36.47 -21.74 -11.84
C ARG A 10 35.59 -21.91 -10.60
N LYS A 11 34.47 -21.18 -10.49
CA LYS A 11 33.56 -21.25 -9.35
C LYS A 11 32.09 -21.27 -9.80
N LEU A 12 31.33 -22.22 -9.24
CA LEU A 12 29.86 -22.21 -9.29
C LEU A 12 29.36 -21.30 -8.16
N TYR A 13 28.64 -20.25 -8.52
CA TYR A 13 27.95 -19.41 -7.54
C TYR A 13 26.62 -20.06 -7.13
N PRO A 14 26.09 -19.74 -5.93
CA PRO A 14 24.75 -20.16 -5.54
C PRO A 14 23.70 -19.75 -6.58
N PRO A 15 22.61 -20.52 -6.75
CA PRO A 15 21.56 -20.14 -7.68
C PRO A 15 20.87 -18.85 -7.24
N TYR A 16 20.62 -17.95 -8.19
CA TYR A 16 19.85 -16.72 -7.98
C TYR A 16 18.45 -16.87 -8.55
N ALA A 17 17.44 -16.47 -7.78
CA ALA A 17 16.09 -16.26 -8.31
C ALA A 17 15.97 -14.83 -8.85
N VAL A 18 15.69 -14.69 -10.14
CA VAL A 18 15.49 -13.40 -10.80
C VAL A 18 14.02 -13.23 -11.16
N ILE A 19 13.43 -12.13 -10.69
CA ILE A 19 12.05 -11.75 -10.98
C ILE A 19 12.10 -10.45 -11.79
N PHE A 20 11.65 -10.52 -13.05
CA PHE A 20 11.49 -9.34 -13.90
C PHE A 20 10.12 -8.74 -13.67
N MET A 21 10.07 -7.44 -13.39
CA MET A 21 8.84 -6.68 -13.11
C MET A 21 8.86 -5.38 -13.90
N GLU A 22 7.70 -4.75 -14.04
CA GLU A 22 7.62 -3.41 -14.61
C GLU A 22 8.39 -2.40 -13.73
N ASN A 23 8.98 -1.37 -14.36
CA ASN A 23 9.52 -0.23 -13.63
C ASN A 23 8.38 0.63 -13.08
N ALA A 24 8.12 0.49 -11.77
CA ALA A 24 7.10 1.24 -11.05
C ALA A 24 7.61 2.59 -10.48
N GLY A 25 8.84 3.00 -10.79
CA GLY A 25 9.40 4.29 -10.39
C GLY A 25 10.15 4.25 -9.06
N GLN A 26 10.04 5.31 -8.27
CA GLN A 26 10.82 5.49 -7.05
C GLN A 26 9.96 5.28 -5.79
N PRO A 27 10.53 4.76 -4.70
CA PRO A 27 9.81 4.68 -3.42
C PRO A 27 9.31 6.05 -2.98
N PHE A 28 8.09 6.13 -2.46
CA PHE A 28 7.50 7.37 -1.93
C PHE A 28 8.47 8.00 -0.92
N SER A 29 9.05 7.20 -0.02
CA SER A 29 10.00 7.68 1.00
C SER A 29 11.27 8.37 0.44
N LYS A 30 11.55 8.24 -0.87
CA LYS A 30 12.67 8.90 -1.56
C LYS A 30 12.23 10.07 -2.44
N MET A 31 10.93 10.31 -2.57
CA MET A 31 10.41 11.40 -3.38
C MET A 31 10.73 12.74 -2.69
N PRO A 32 11.24 13.75 -3.42
CA PRO A 32 11.42 15.08 -2.87
C PRO A 32 10.08 15.65 -2.39
N LEU A 33 10.03 16.22 -1.19
CA LEU A 33 8.77 16.64 -0.58
C LEU A 33 7.98 17.64 -1.44
N GLY A 34 8.67 18.55 -2.13
CA GLY A 34 8.05 19.54 -3.03
C GLY A 34 7.62 18.99 -4.39
N VAL A 35 7.72 17.68 -4.64
CA VAL A 35 7.25 17.07 -5.89
C VAL A 35 5.72 16.97 -5.95
N PHE A 36 5.05 17.02 -4.79
CA PHE A 36 3.61 17.04 -4.70
C PHE A 36 3.15 18.47 -4.38
N ASP A 37 2.58 19.11 -5.39
CA ASP A 37 2.11 20.50 -5.32
C ASP A 37 0.60 20.61 -5.05
N SER A 38 -0.13 19.49 -5.06
CA SER A 38 -1.57 19.45 -4.84
C SER A 38 -1.98 18.36 -3.84
N PRO A 39 -2.86 18.66 -2.85
CA PRO A 39 -3.45 17.65 -1.98
C PRO A 39 -4.19 16.54 -2.74
N LEU A 40 -4.70 16.83 -3.95
CA LEU A 40 -5.35 15.83 -4.80
C LEU A 40 -4.40 14.69 -5.21
N GLN A 41 -3.13 15.00 -5.47
CA GLN A 41 -2.11 14.00 -5.78
C GLN A 41 -1.92 13.05 -4.60
N VAL A 42 -1.74 13.61 -3.41
CA VAL A 42 -1.51 12.86 -2.18
C VAL A 42 -2.72 12.01 -1.80
N ARG A 43 -3.92 12.59 -1.85
CA ARG A 43 -5.19 11.85 -1.67
C ARG A 43 -5.31 10.70 -2.66
N SER A 44 -5.03 10.93 -3.94
CA SER A 44 -5.14 9.89 -4.97
C SER A 44 -4.17 8.73 -4.74
N ILE A 45 -2.96 9.00 -4.25
CA ILE A 45 -1.98 7.94 -3.92
C ILE A 45 -2.51 7.08 -2.77
N VAL A 46 -3.07 7.69 -1.72
CA VAL A 46 -3.71 6.94 -0.61
C VAL A 46 -4.86 6.09 -1.12
N GLN A 47 -5.71 6.63 -2.01
CA GLN A 47 -6.81 5.89 -2.62
C GLN A 47 -6.31 4.70 -3.44
N GLN A 48 -5.27 4.89 -4.27
CA GLN A 48 -4.69 3.83 -5.10
C GLN A 48 -4.16 2.67 -4.24
N VAL A 49 -3.45 2.98 -3.16
CA VAL A 49 -2.90 1.98 -2.23
C VAL A 49 -4.04 1.26 -1.49
N ALA A 50 -5.01 2.01 -0.95
CA ALA A 50 -6.14 1.44 -0.24
C ALA A 50 -7.01 0.53 -1.13
N LEU A 51 -7.28 0.95 -2.37
CA LEU A 51 -8.01 0.14 -3.35
C LEU A 51 -7.24 -1.11 -3.76
N ALA A 52 -5.92 -1.03 -3.97
CA ALA A 52 -5.10 -2.19 -4.26
C ALA A 52 -5.15 -3.23 -3.13
N LEU A 53 -5.04 -2.77 -1.87
CA LEU A 53 -5.19 -3.64 -0.70
C LEU A 53 -6.60 -4.22 -0.59
N ALA A 54 -7.65 -3.41 -0.77
CA ALA A 54 -9.04 -3.86 -0.70
C ALA A 54 -9.37 -4.94 -1.75
N VAL A 55 -8.88 -4.77 -2.98
CA VAL A 55 -9.02 -5.77 -4.05
C VAL A 55 -8.26 -7.03 -3.68
N ALA A 56 -7.00 -6.92 -3.24
CA ALA A 56 -6.20 -8.08 -2.84
C ALA A 56 -6.79 -8.81 -1.62
N GLU A 57 -7.35 -8.10 -0.64
CA GLU A 57 -8.09 -8.68 0.49
C GLU A 57 -9.31 -9.48 0.00
N THR A 58 -10.03 -8.95 -0.99
CA THR A 58 -11.26 -9.56 -1.50
C THR A 58 -10.98 -10.82 -2.32
N GLU A 59 -9.98 -10.75 -3.20
CA GLU A 59 -9.70 -11.83 -4.17
C GLU A 59 -8.73 -12.88 -3.62
N LEU A 60 -7.81 -12.49 -2.73
CA LEU A 60 -6.68 -13.31 -2.30
C LEU A 60 -6.54 -13.41 -0.79
N LEU A 61 -7.50 -12.89 -0.01
CA LEU A 61 -7.37 -12.80 1.45
C LEU A 61 -5.99 -12.24 1.85
N PHE A 62 -5.53 -11.21 1.13
CA PHE A 62 -4.16 -10.76 1.16
C PHE A 62 -3.84 -9.91 2.40
N GLU A 63 -2.64 -10.09 2.94
CA GLU A 63 -2.03 -9.22 3.95
C GLU A 63 -0.61 -8.84 3.51
N HIS A 64 -0.29 -7.55 3.49
CA HIS A 64 1.07 -7.11 3.13
C HIS A 64 2.08 -7.34 4.27
N ARG A 65 1.66 -7.02 5.50
CA ARG A 65 2.39 -7.20 6.77
C ARG A 65 3.70 -6.42 6.96
N ALA A 66 4.04 -5.51 6.06
CA ALA A 66 5.23 -4.67 6.18
C ALA A 66 5.11 -3.36 5.39
N LEU A 67 3.90 -2.96 4.98
CA LEU A 67 3.70 -1.81 4.09
C LEU A 67 4.17 -0.51 4.77
N THR A 68 4.97 0.28 4.04
CA THR A 68 5.47 1.61 4.45
C THR A 68 5.59 2.48 3.20
N LEU A 69 5.95 3.76 3.34
CA LEU A 69 6.28 4.63 2.19
C LEU A 69 7.44 4.10 1.34
N GLY A 70 8.30 3.23 1.88
CA GLY A 70 9.35 2.56 1.11
C GLY A 70 8.85 1.46 0.18
N HIS A 71 7.64 0.95 0.43
CA HIS A 71 7.00 -0.14 -0.33
C HIS A 71 5.92 0.35 -1.30
N VAL A 72 5.73 1.67 -1.41
CA VAL A 72 4.88 2.29 -2.43
C VAL A 72 5.78 2.98 -3.44
N LEU A 73 5.87 2.44 -4.65
CA LEU A 73 6.62 3.05 -5.74
C LEU A 73 5.72 3.99 -6.54
N LEU A 74 6.27 5.14 -6.91
CA LEU A 74 5.59 6.20 -7.65
C LEU A 74 6.30 6.48 -8.97
N LYS A 75 5.51 6.59 -10.04
CA LYS A 75 5.96 7.09 -11.34
C LYS A 75 4.93 8.07 -11.92
N PRO A 76 5.35 8.97 -12.84
CA PRO A 76 4.40 9.81 -13.57
C PRO A 76 3.35 8.96 -14.29
N ALA A 77 2.07 9.29 -14.07
CA ALA A 77 0.96 8.60 -14.68
C ALA A 77 0.87 8.92 -16.18
N ARG A 78 0.71 7.89 -17.01
CA ARG A 78 0.45 8.03 -18.45
C ARG A 78 -1.03 8.12 -18.80
N ARG A 79 -1.90 7.90 -17.80
CA ARG A 79 -3.36 7.88 -17.91
C ARG A 79 -3.94 8.81 -16.85
N ARG A 80 -5.14 9.34 -17.10
CA ARG A 80 -5.82 10.22 -16.15
C ARG A 80 -6.45 9.45 -14.99
N VAL A 81 -6.93 8.24 -15.24
CA VAL A 81 -7.68 7.44 -14.27
C VAL A 81 -7.11 6.02 -14.14
N ALA A 82 -7.23 5.43 -12.96
CA ALA A 82 -7.04 4.00 -12.74
C ALA A 82 -8.39 3.32 -12.48
N TYR A 83 -8.52 2.09 -12.97
CA TYR A 83 -9.72 1.28 -12.86
C TYR A 83 -9.50 0.13 -11.89
N TYR A 84 -10.50 -0.12 -11.04
CA TYR A 84 -10.52 -1.18 -10.06
C TYR A 84 -11.82 -1.97 -10.17
N ARG A 85 -11.81 -3.21 -9.69
CA ARG A 85 -13.01 -4.01 -9.50
C ARG A 85 -13.03 -4.52 -8.07
N LEU A 86 -13.98 -4.06 -7.27
CA LEU A 86 -14.13 -4.44 -5.87
C LEU A 86 -15.53 -5.01 -5.65
N MET A 87 -15.63 -6.26 -5.18
CA MET A 87 -16.92 -6.94 -4.99
C MET A 87 -17.81 -6.92 -6.25
N ASN A 88 -17.20 -7.15 -7.41
CA ASN A 88 -17.81 -7.07 -8.75
C ASN A 88 -18.26 -5.67 -9.21
N ASN A 89 -18.07 -4.61 -8.41
CA ASN A 89 -18.34 -3.25 -8.84
C ASN A 89 -17.12 -2.65 -9.54
N ALA A 90 -17.34 -2.10 -10.74
CA ALA A 90 -16.31 -1.34 -11.46
C ALA A 90 -16.20 0.06 -10.87
N LEU A 91 -14.98 0.51 -10.61
CA LEU A 91 -14.68 1.78 -9.96
C LEU A 91 -13.53 2.45 -10.71
N SER A 92 -13.52 3.77 -10.74
CA SER A 92 -12.38 4.53 -11.25
C SER A 92 -12.03 5.69 -10.34
N ILE A 93 -10.74 5.99 -10.22
CA ILE A 93 -10.23 7.17 -9.51
C ILE A 93 -9.30 7.97 -10.42
N GLU A 94 -9.27 9.29 -10.25
CA GLU A 94 -8.29 10.13 -10.91
C GLU A 94 -6.91 9.96 -10.29
N LEU A 95 -5.87 9.89 -11.12
CA LEU A 95 -4.48 9.67 -10.70
C LEU A 95 -3.74 10.96 -10.37
N HIS A 96 -4.27 12.11 -10.78
CA HIS A 96 -3.65 13.42 -10.59
C HIS A 96 -2.15 13.46 -10.96
N GLY A 97 -1.75 12.70 -11.98
CA GLY A 97 -0.38 12.68 -12.50
C GLY A 97 0.56 11.65 -11.86
N TRP A 98 0.11 10.86 -10.87
CA TRP A 98 0.94 9.84 -10.21
C TRP A 98 0.29 8.46 -10.21
N GLU A 99 1.04 7.45 -10.64
CA GLU A 99 0.67 6.05 -10.50
C GLU A 99 1.45 5.41 -9.35
N ALA A 100 0.71 4.82 -8.40
CA ALA A 100 1.25 4.15 -7.22
C ALA A 100 1.19 2.63 -7.36
N SER A 101 2.28 1.97 -7.00
CA SER A 101 2.41 0.50 -7.00
C SER A 101 2.91 0.01 -5.65
N VAL A 102 2.17 -0.93 -5.06
CA VAL A 102 2.58 -1.62 -3.84
C VAL A 102 3.52 -2.76 -4.20
N VAL A 103 4.66 -2.85 -3.53
CA VAL A 103 5.72 -3.83 -3.82
C VAL A 103 6.26 -4.49 -2.56
N ASP A 104 7.14 -5.48 -2.74
CA ASP A 104 7.84 -6.18 -1.67
C ASP A 104 6.91 -7.05 -0.79
N PHE A 105 6.58 -8.21 -1.34
CA PHE A 105 5.67 -9.16 -0.70
C PHE A 105 6.41 -10.18 0.20
N THR A 106 7.64 -9.86 0.62
CA THR A 106 8.52 -10.79 1.36
C THR A 106 7.93 -11.20 2.70
N SER A 107 7.15 -10.33 3.35
CA SER A 107 6.50 -10.61 4.64
C SER A 107 5.02 -10.97 4.49
N SER A 108 4.51 -11.04 3.27
CA SER A 108 3.07 -11.09 3.00
C SER A 108 2.45 -12.46 3.25
N ARG A 109 1.11 -12.49 3.23
CA ARG A 109 0.29 -13.69 3.30
C ARG A 109 -0.84 -13.59 2.30
N MET A 110 -1.18 -14.69 1.62
CA MET A 110 -2.34 -14.77 0.73
C MET A 110 -2.91 -16.18 0.62
N THR A 111 -4.14 -16.31 0.11
CA THR A 111 -4.81 -17.57 -0.22
C THR A 111 -5.83 -17.33 -1.34
N SER A 112 -5.76 -18.08 -2.43
CA SER A 112 -6.70 -17.94 -3.55
C SER A 112 -7.93 -18.84 -3.34
N GLY A 113 -8.93 -18.37 -2.59
CA GLY A 113 -10.23 -19.04 -2.47
C GLY A 113 -10.24 -20.39 -1.75
N ASP A 114 -11.40 -21.05 -1.77
CA ASP A 114 -11.67 -22.27 -1.01
C ASP A 114 -10.83 -23.47 -1.49
N GLY A 115 -10.23 -24.19 -0.54
CA GLY A 115 -9.44 -25.39 -0.79
C GLY A 115 -7.94 -25.15 -1.03
N TRP A 116 -7.49 -23.90 -1.16
CA TRP A 116 -6.07 -23.59 -1.30
C TRP A 116 -5.36 -23.41 0.05
N VAL A 117 -4.12 -23.88 0.12
CA VAL A 117 -3.26 -23.68 1.29
C VAL A 117 -2.73 -22.25 1.29
N PRO A 118 -2.79 -21.52 2.42
CA PRO A 118 -2.21 -20.18 2.50
C PRO A 118 -0.71 -20.18 2.22
N VAL A 119 -0.28 -19.23 1.37
CA VAL A 119 1.14 -18.90 1.19
C VAL A 119 1.47 -17.75 2.13
N TYR A 120 2.47 -17.92 2.98
CA TYR A 120 2.92 -16.92 3.93
C TYR A 120 4.38 -17.17 4.31
N VAL A 121 5.03 -16.15 4.86
CA VAL A 121 6.36 -16.26 5.47
C VAL A 121 6.21 -16.29 6.99
N ASP A 122 6.91 -17.22 7.65
CA ASP A 122 6.99 -17.22 9.10
C ASP A 122 7.80 -16.01 9.57
N MET A 123 7.28 -15.27 10.55
CA MET A 123 7.93 -14.07 11.05
C MET A 123 9.30 -14.35 11.67
N HIS A 124 9.53 -15.58 12.17
CA HIS A 124 10.83 -15.99 12.67
C HIS A 124 11.89 -16.07 11.56
N ASP A 125 11.47 -16.43 10.35
CA ASP A 125 12.33 -16.61 9.17
C ASP A 125 12.57 -15.30 8.41
N LEU A 126 11.99 -14.19 8.86
CA LEU A 126 12.25 -12.90 8.24
C LEU A 126 13.74 -12.54 8.32
N PRO A 127 14.33 -12.01 7.23
CA PRO A 127 15.66 -11.43 7.24
C PRO A 127 15.81 -10.31 8.29
N ASP A 128 17.03 -10.12 8.81
CA ASP A 128 17.28 -9.15 9.89
C ASP A 128 17.00 -7.70 9.47
N ASP A 129 17.26 -7.33 8.21
CA ASP A 129 16.91 -6.03 7.65
C ASP A 129 15.39 -5.81 7.63
N LYS A 130 14.60 -6.86 7.37
CA LYS A 130 13.13 -6.82 7.44
C LYS A 130 12.64 -6.67 8.87
N LYS A 131 13.22 -7.43 9.81
CA LYS A 131 12.92 -7.27 11.24
C LYS A 131 13.27 -5.86 11.73
N SER A 132 14.40 -5.32 11.29
CA SER A 132 14.82 -3.95 11.60
C SER A 132 13.85 -2.90 11.02
N THR A 133 13.43 -3.06 9.77
CA THR A 133 12.46 -2.18 9.11
C THR A 133 11.11 -2.18 9.82
N LEU A 134 10.64 -3.34 10.28
CA LEU A 134 9.41 -3.45 11.06
C LEU A 134 9.56 -2.83 12.46
N GLY A 135 10.75 -2.92 13.06
CA GLY A 135 11.04 -2.33 14.37
C GLY A 135 9.97 -2.68 15.41
N LYS A 136 9.39 -1.67 16.06
CA LYS A 136 8.33 -1.84 17.07
C LYS A 136 7.05 -2.49 16.51
N ARG A 137 6.80 -2.41 15.20
CA ARG A 137 5.64 -3.06 14.56
C ARG A 137 5.79 -4.57 14.45
N LEU A 138 7.00 -5.11 14.56
CA LEU A 138 7.21 -6.56 14.56
C LEU A 138 6.47 -7.22 15.72
N ASP A 139 6.59 -6.69 16.94
CA ASP A 139 5.96 -7.27 18.13
C ASP A 139 4.43 -7.22 18.03
N LEU A 140 3.87 -6.11 17.57
CA LEU A 140 2.43 -5.96 17.36
C LEU A 140 1.92 -6.94 16.29
N LEU A 141 2.62 -7.03 15.16
CA LEU A 141 2.28 -7.96 14.09
C LEU A 141 2.31 -9.41 14.58
N GLN A 142 3.35 -9.81 15.32
CA GLN A 142 3.46 -11.14 15.91
C GLN A 142 2.30 -11.43 16.87
N GLN A 143 1.87 -10.46 17.68
CA GLN A 143 0.71 -10.63 18.56
C GLN A 143 -0.58 -10.84 17.76
N MET A 144 -0.78 -10.08 16.68
CA MET A 144 -1.99 -10.14 15.87
C MET A 144 -2.16 -11.44 15.07
N ILE A 145 -1.06 -12.03 14.62
CA ILE A 145 -1.10 -13.24 13.79
C ILE A 145 -0.91 -14.52 14.62
N ARG A 146 -0.73 -14.42 15.94
CA ARG A 146 -0.71 -15.58 16.85
C ARG A 146 -2.12 -16.18 16.98
N PRO A 147 -2.24 -17.51 17.14
CA PRO A 147 -1.16 -18.50 17.17
C PRO A 147 -0.75 -19.01 15.77
N LYS A 148 -1.38 -18.56 14.69
CA LYS A 148 -1.18 -19.10 13.33
C LYS A 148 -1.00 -17.98 12.31
N ALA A 149 0.26 -17.75 11.90
CA ALA A 149 0.62 -16.77 10.88
C ALA A 149 -0.03 -17.02 9.50
N SER A 150 -0.54 -18.23 9.27
CA SER A 150 -1.30 -18.60 8.07
C SER A 150 -2.75 -18.08 8.06
N ARG A 151 -3.32 -17.77 9.23
CA ARG A 151 -4.70 -17.28 9.35
C ARG A 151 -4.80 -15.87 8.78
N PHE A 152 -5.87 -15.63 8.02
CA PHE A 152 -6.16 -14.31 7.50
C PHE A 152 -6.59 -13.34 8.62
N SER A 153 -5.92 -12.19 8.68
CA SER A 153 -6.23 -11.07 9.56
C SER A 153 -6.14 -9.75 8.78
N PRO A 154 -7.20 -9.30 8.10
CA PRO A 154 -7.16 -8.09 7.26
C PRO A 154 -6.82 -6.83 8.05
N TYR A 155 -7.01 -6.85 9.38
CA TYR A 155 -6.64 -5.74 10.25
C TYR A 155 -5.13 -5.45 10.24
N THR A 156 -4.25 -6.39 9.81
CA THR A 156 -2.84 -6.05 9.58
C THR A 156 -2.70 -4.98 8.50
N ASN A 157 -3.46 -5.06 7.40
CA ASN A 157 -3.41 -4.04 6.34
C ASN A 157 -3.90 -2.69 6.87
N VAL A 158 -4.91 -2.69 7.74
CA VAL A 158 -5.42 -1.47 8.38
C VAL A 158 -4.31 -0.75 9.15
N ILE A 159 -3.57 -1.46 9.99
CA ILE A 159 -2.52 -0.84 10.80
C ILE A 159 -1.39 -0.28 9.94
N PHE A 160 -0.92 -1.03 8.94
CA PHE A 160 0.16 -0.52 8.09
C PHE A 160 -0.32 0.60 7.15
N LEU A 161 -1.57 0.55 6.68
CA LEU A 161 -2.15 1.64 5.90
C LEU A 161 -2.33 2.90 6.75
N HIS A 162 -2.81 2.75 8.00
CA HIS A 162 -2.91 3.84 8.96
C HIS A 162 -1.55 4.52 9.17
N ASP A 163 -0.50 3.72 9.43
CA ASP A 163 0.85 4.26 9.63
C ASP A 163 1.37 5.00 8.40
N LEU A 164 1.15 4.42 7.21
CA LEU A 164 1.53 5.03 5.94
C LEU A 164 0.84 6.38 5.74
N VAL A 165 -0.48 6.45 5.98
CA VAL A 165 -1.26 7.68 5.81
C VAL A 165 -0.88 8.72 6.87
N HIS A 166 -0.63 8.30 8.11
CA HIS A 166 -0.16 9.18 9.17
C HIS A 166 1.22 9.77 8.84
N GLU A 167 2.19 8.95 8.42
CA GLU A 167 3.53 9.41 8.02
C GLU A 167 3.45 10.37 6.83
N LEU A 168 2.64 10.04 5.82
CA LEU A 168 2.41 10.87 4.65
C LEU A 168 1.78 12.21 5.01
N ARG A 169 0.78 12.23 5.92
CA ARG A 169 0.16 13.47 6.39
C ARG A 169 1.19 14.36 7.08
N GLU A 170 1.94 13.81 8.03
CA GLU A 170 2.94 14.58 8.78
C GLU A 170 4.02 15.16 7.88
N ALA A 171 4.45 14.42 6.85
CA ALA A 171 5.42 14.91 5.88
C ALA A 171 4.92 16.15 5.09
N HIS A 172 3.63 16.20 4.72
CA HIS A 172 3.11 17.25 3.84
C HIS A 172 2.34 18.36 4.55
N LYS A 173 2.06 18.19 5.85
CA LYS A 173 1.25 19.11 6.65
C LYS A 173 1.67 20.56 6.52
N GLN A 174 2.97 20.84 6.67
CA GLN A 174 3.47 22.20 6.58
C GLN A 174 3.26 22.82 5.19
N ILE A 175 3.37 22.03 4.12
CA ILE A 175 3.21 22.53 2.74
C ILE A 175 1.75 22.88 2.49
N PHE A 176 0.84 21.98 2.84
CA PHE A 176 -0.57 22.18 2.51
C PHE A 176 -1.25 23.15 3.47
N ASP A 177 -1.04 23.07 4.78
CA ASP A 177 -1.66 23.98 5.76
C ASP A 177 -1.32 25.45 5.47
N ASN A 178 -0.10 25.75 5.01
CA ASN A 178 0.33 27.10 4.66
C ASN A 178 -0.30 27.66 3.37
N ASN A 179 -0.80 26.78 2.49
CA ASN A 179 -1.33 27.14 1.18
C ASN A 179 -2.88 27.11 1.12
N MET A 180 -3.58 26.78 2.22
CA MET A 180 -5.04 26.58 2.23
C MET A 180 -5.88 27.85 2.04
N SER A 181 -5.37 29.03 2.38
CA SER A 181 -6.19 30.27 2.44
C SER A 181 -6.80 30.72 1.10
N PHE A 182 -6.31 30.24 -0.03
CA PHE A 182 -6.81 30.56 -1.39
C PHE A 182 -6.96 29.32 -2.27
N CYS A 183 -7.01 28.15 -1.65
CA CYS A 183 -7.00 26.85 -2.30
C CYS A 183 -8.40 26.51 -2.84
N PRO A 184 -8.54 25.90 -4.04
CA PRO A 184 -9.85 25.46 -4.53
C PRO A 184 -10.53 24.47 -3.57
N ASP A 185 -11.87 24.51 -3.48
CA ASP A 185 -12.65 23.63 -2.58
C ASP A 185 -12.29 22.14 -2.71
N ALA A 186 -11.99 21.68 -3.93
CA ALA A 186 -11.61 20.29 -4.18
C ALA A 186 -10.27 19.90 -3.52
N GLU A 187 -9.32 20.82 -3.47
CA GLU A 187 -8.02 20.60 -2.83
C GLU A 187 -8.13 20.70 -1.30
N LEU A 188 -8.91 21.65 -0.78
CA LEU A 188 -9.22 21.74 0.64
C LEU A 188 -9.88 20.43 1.12
N LYS A 189 -10.92 19.99 0.40
CA LYS A 189 -11.60 18.73 0.69
C LYS A 189 -10.66 17.53 0.60
N ALA A 190 -9.73 17.54 -0.36
CA ALA A 190 -8.77 16.46 -0.50
C ALA A 190 -7.81 16.38 0.69
N TRP A 191 -7.37 17.52 1.21
CA TRP A 191 -6.52 17.58 2.39
C TRP A 191 -7.26 17.22 3.69
N GLU A 192 -8.51 17.67 3.81
CA GLU A 192 -9.41 17.25 4.89
C GLU A 192 -9.59 15.73 4.92
N ASP A 193 -9.83 15.11 3.76
CA ASP A 193 -9.97 13.66 3.64
C ASP A 193 -8.71 12.94 4.14
N VAL A 194 -7.52 13.34 3.68
CA VAL A 194 -6.25 12.73 4.14
C VAL A 194 -6.05 12.90 5.66
N THR A 195 -6.38 14.08 6.19
CA THR A 195 -6.29 14.37 7.61
C THR A 195 -7.24 13.51 8.44
N LEU A 196 -8.49 13.37 7.99
CA LEU A 196 -9.48 12.51 8.66
C LEU A 196 -9.08 11.03 8.57
N TRP A 197 -8.63 10.56 7.41
CA TRP A 197 -8.23 9.17 7.22
C TRP A 197 -7.05 8.78 8.10
N ALA A 198 -6.10 9.68 8.34
CA ALA A 198 -4.98 9.44 9.26
C ALA A 198 -5.44 9.11 10.69
N GLU A 199 -6.62 9.57 11.12
CA GLU A 199 -7.18 9.29 12.44
C GLU A 199 -8.18 8.12 12.42
N GLU A 200 -8.91 7.96 11.32
CA GLU A 200 -10.07 7.05 11.26
C GLU A 200 -9.75 5.66 10.72
N ILE A 201 -8.69 5.46 9.93
CA ILE A 201 -8.36 4.16 9.33
C ILE A 201 -8.27 3.07 10.41
N ALA A 202 -7.66 3.37 11.56
CA ALA A 202 -7.50 2.42 12.67
C ALA A 202 -8.84 1.89 13.25
N SER A 203 -9.96 2.59 13.01
CA SER A 203 -11.29 2.12 13.42
C SER A 203 -11.92 1.10 12.46
N CYS A 204 -11.36 0.96 11.25
CA CYS A 204 -11.86 0.05 10.23
C CYS A 204 -11.40 -1.39 10.49
N ARG A 205 -12.16 -2.37 9.98
CA ARG A 205 -11.86 -3.80 10.18
C ARG A 205 -10.91 -4.37 9.12
N SER A 206 -10.81 -3.70 7.97
CA SER A 206 -10.04 -4.12 6.79
C SER A 206 -9.79 -2.92 5.88
N ALA A 207 -8.84 -3.02 4.93
CA ALA A 207 -8.68 -1.97 3.92
C ALA A 207 -9.94 -1.86 3.03
N ARG A 208 -10.61 -2.97 2.76
CA ARG A 208 -11.92 -2.99 2.07
C ARG A 208 -12.99 -2.19 2.81
N ASP A 209 -13.10 -2.40 4.12
CA ASP A 209 -14.05 -1.67 4.97
C ASP A 209 -13.79 -0.16 4.92
N PHE A 210 -12.51 0.25 5.04
CA PHE A 210 -12.10 1.64 4.87
C PHE A 210 -12.49 2.21 3.48
N VAL A 211 -12.19 1.47 2.40
CA VAL A 211 -12.51 1.89 1.04
C VAL A 211 -14.02 2.10 0.87
N ILE A 212 -14.84 1.13 1.30
CA ILE A 212 -16.30 1.23 1.22
C ILE A 212 -16.81 2.42 2.03
N ALA A 213 -16.34 2.55 3.28
CA ALA A 213 -16.87 3.55 4.21
C ALA A 213 -16.45 4.98 3.87
N ARG A 214 -15.26 5.19 3.29
CA ARG A 214 -14.64 6.53 3.18
C ARG A 214 -14.21 6.91 1.77
N VAL A 215 -13.74 5.96 0.97
CA VAL A 215 -13.25 6.25 -0.39
C VAL A 215 -14.42 6.27 -1.38
N LEU A 216 -15.35 5.32 -1.28
CA LEU A 216 -16.46 5.18 -2.23
C LEU A 216 -17.68 6.03 -1.87
N THR A 217 -17.95 6.26 -0.59
CA THR A 217 -19.00 7.22 -0.15
C THR A 217 -18.69 8.66 -0.54
N SER A 218 -17.41 8.97 -0.79
CA SER A 218 -16.93 10.27 -1.25
C SER A 218 -16.82 10.36 -2.79
N ALA A 219 -17.11 9.28 -3.51
CA ALA A 219 -17.07 9.21 -4.97
C ALA A 219 -18.50 9.12 -5.50
N ALA A 220 -18.91 10.05 -6.37
CA ALA A 220 -20.16 9.91 -7.10
C ALA A 220 -20.10 8.61 -7.92
N PHE A 221 -21.02 7.69 -7.65
CA PHE A 221 -21.19 6.51 -8.50
C PHE A 221 -21.55 6.99 -9.91
N VAL A 222 -20.75 6.58 -10.90
CA VAL A 222 -21.05 6.82 -12.31
C VAL A 222 -21.93 5.66 -12.75
N ASP A 223 -23.19 5.96 -13.07
CA ASP A 223 -24.13 5.03 -13.70
C ASP A 223 -23.66 4.58 -15.10
#